data_AF-A0AAN1ENT0-F1
#
_entry.id   AF-A0AAN1ENT0-F1
#
_cell.length_a   1.000
_cell.length_b   1.000
_cell.length_c   1.000
_cell.angle_alpha   90.00
_cell.angle_beta   90.00
_cell.angle_gamma   90.00
#
_symmetry.space_group_name_H-M   'P 1'
#
loop_
_entity.id
_entity.type
_entity.pdbx_description
1 polymer ?
#
loop_
_entity_poly.entity_id
_entity_poly.type
_entity_poly.pdbx_seq_one_letter_code
_entity_poly.pdbx_strand_id
1 'polypeptide(L)'
;MLDRLQPKAVAFEIAFNDWWRSQPGSFRDGISPSAARACFRAGHTAGKHVSERRFVFRAGRMRITVWATGPTTAKAKAEMEADFRTAKKGWPKPKAGWQLQEIK
;
A
#
# COMPACT_ATOMS: atom_id res chain seq x y z
N MET A 1 -10.67 -7.13 13.97
CA MET A 1 -10.25 -6.52 12.68
C MET A 1 -8.85 -5.94 12.86
N LEU A 2 -7.88 -6.22 11.98
CA LEU A 2 -6.51 -5.66 12.10
C LEU A 2 -6.46 -4.19 11.66
N ASP A 3 -5.65 -3.38 12.34
CA ASP A 3 -5.45 -1.96 12.03
C ASP A 3 -4.71 -1.78 10.69
N ARG A 4 -5.27 -0.93 9.81
CA ARG A 4 -4.77 -0.69 8.44
C ARG A 4 -4.46 0.80 8.27
N LEU A 5 -3.35 1.11 7.61
CA LEU A 5 -3.09 2.47 7.15
C LEU A 5 -3.85 2.74 5.86
N GLN A 6 -4.48 3.91 5.77
CA GLN A 6 -4.99 4.44 4.51
C GLN A 6 -3.80 4.97 3.68
N PRO A 7 -3.69 4.65 2.37
CA PRO A 7 -2.67 5.23 1.50
C PRO A 7 -2.71 6.77 1.51
N LYS A 8 -1.57 7.44 1.28
CA LYS A 8 -1.51 8.90 1.10
C LYS A 8 -2.38 9.29 -0.11
N ALA A 9 -3.61 9.75 0.17
CA ALA A 9 -4.64 9.98 -0.84
C ALA A 9 -4.22 11.04 -1.88
N VAL A 10 -3.55 12.11 -1.45
CA VAL A 10 -3.28 13.29 -2.29
C VAL A 10 -2.44 12.97 -3.54
N ALA A 11 -1.35 12.21 -3.41
CA ALA A 11 -0.50 11.89 -4.56
C ALA A 11 -1.18 10.93 -5.55
N PHE A 12 -2.07 10.06 -5.07
CA PHE A 12 -2.86 9.19 -5.93
C PHE A 12 -3.91 9.97 -6.71
N GLU A 13 -4.62 10.89 -6.06
CA GLU A 13 -5.64 11.72 -6.73
C GLU A 13 -5.05 12.57 -7.85
N ILE A 14 -3.89 13.19 -7.61
CA ILE A 14 -3.22 14.00 -8.64
C ILE A 14 -2.86 13.14 -9.86
N ALA A 15 -2.21 11.99 -9.63
CA ALA A 15 -1.82 11.08 -10.71
C ALA A 15 -3.03 10.50 -11.46
N PHE A 16 -4.11 10.17 -10.74
CA PHE A 16 -5.36 9.68 -11.35
C PHE A 16 -6.01 10.75 -12.22
N ASN A 17 -6.12 11.99 -11.73
CA ASN A 17 -6.77 13.07 -12.47
C ASN A 17 -6.01 13.44 -13.74
N ASP A 18 -4.68 13.46 -13.68
CA ASP A 18 -3.83 13.72 -14.85
C ASP A 18 -3.98 12.61 -15.90
N TRP A 19 -3.89 11.35 -15.47
CA TRP A 19 -4.14 10.19 -16.34
C TRP A 19 -5.56 10.19 -16.93
N TRP A 20 -6.59 10.51 -16.13
CA TRP A 20 -7.97 10.52 -16.59
C TRP A 20 -8.22 11.60 -17.66
N ARG A 21 -7.60 12.77 -17.52
CA ARG A 21 -7.71 13.88 -18.48
C ARG A 21 -6.99 13.58 -19.80
N SER A 22 -5.97 12.73 -19.78
CA SER A 22 -5.27 12.31 -21.01
C SER A 22 -5.98 11.21 -21.78
N GLN A 23 -7.06 10.62 -21.24
CA GLN A 23 -7.82 9.60 -21.95
C GLN A 23 -8.72 10.20 -23.04
N PRO A 24 -8.90 9.52 -24.19
CA PRO A 24 -9.85 9.93 -25.22
C PRO A 24 -11.27 10.09 -24.68
N GLY A 25 -12.07 10.98 -25.28
CA GLY A 25 -13.48 11.16 -24.93
C GLY A 25 -14.27 9.85 -24.96
N SER A 26 -14.12 9.08 -26.05
CA SER A 26 -14.74 7.76 -26.21
C SER A 26 -14.42 6.77 -25.10
N PHE A 27 -13.21 6.82 -24.54
CA PHE A 27 -12.84 6.01 -23.39
C PHE A 27 -13.56 6.48 -22.12
N ARG A 28 -13.60 7.79 -21.88
CA ARG A 28 -14.24 8.39 -20.69
C ARG A 28 -15.74 8.16 -20.66
N ASP A 29 -16.39 8.14 -21.82
CA ASP A 29 -17.82 7.88 -21.96
C ASP A 29 -18.15 6.38 -21.81
N GLY A 30 -17.20 5.50 -22.12
CA GLY A 30 -17.36 4.04 -22.09
C GLY A 30 -17.05 3.36 -20.75
N ILE A 31 -16.55 4.09 -19.74
CA ILE A 31 -16.19 3.52 -18.44
C ILE A 31 -16.66 4.42 -17.29
N SER A 32 -17.19 3.80 -16.22
CA SER A 32 -17.54 4.56 -15.03
C SER A 32 -16.30 5.11 -14.31
N PRO A 33 -16.37 6.30 -13.69
CA PRO A 33 -15.25 6.86 -12.93
C PRO A 33 -14.72 5.94 -11.83
N SER A 34 -15.60 5.16 -11.18
CA SER A 34 -15.22 4.19 -10.15
C SER A 34 -14.42 3.02 -10.73
N ALA A 35 -14.83 2.47 -11.87
CA ALA A 35 -14.10 1.41 -12.56
C ALA A 35 -12.73 1.92 -13.07
N ALA A 36 -12.70 3.09 -13.70
CA ALA A 36 -11.46 3.72 -14.14
C ALA A 36 -10.46 3.92 -13.00
N ARG A 37 -10.96 4.36 -11.83
CA ARG A 37 -10.15 4.56 -10.63
C ARG A 37 -9.61 3.25 -10.05
N ALA A 38 -10.39 2.16 -10.12
CA ALA A 38 -9.92 0.84 -9.71
C ALA A 38 -8.83 0.31 -10.64
N CYS A 39 -9.04 0.41 -11.96
CA CYS A 39 -8.07 0.01 -12.97
C CYS A 39 -6.76 0.81 -12.85
N PHE A 40 -6.87 2.15 -12.77
CA PHE A 40 -5.71 3.02 -12.57
C PHE A 40 -4.97 2.67 -11.28
N ARG A 41 -5.67 2.42 -10.17
CA ARG A 41 -5.03 2.02 -8.92
C ARG A 41 -4.23 0.74 -9.06
N ALA A 42 -4.79 -0.28 -9.72
CA ALA A 42 -4.07 -1.53 -9.96
C ALA A 42 -2.81 -1.28 -10.82
N GLY A 43 -2.95 -0.58 -11.95
CA GLY A 43 -1.85 -0.29 -12.86
C GLY A 43 -0.76 0.62 -12.26
N HIS A 44 -1.14 1.72 -11.63
CA HIS A 44 -0.23 2.65 -10.97
C HIS A 44 0.51 2.00 -9.79
N THR A 45 -0.15 1.11 -9.04
CA THR A 45 0.54 0.35 -8.00
C THR A 45 1.51 -0.67 -8.60
N ALA A 46 1.14 -1.41 -9.64
CA ALA A 46 2.05 -2.34 -10.31
C ALA A 46 3.26 -1.61 -10.93
N GLY A 47 3.02 -0.48 -11.61
CA GLY A 47 4.06 0.34 -12.24
C GLY A 47 5.01 1.03 -11.26
N LYS A 48 4.59 1.30 -10.02
CA LYS A 48 5.50 1.81 -8.96
C LYS A 48 6.42 0.74 -8.38
N HIS A 49 6.10 -0.52 -8.59
CA HIS A 49 6.71 -1.66 -7.91
C HIS A 49 7.12 -2.74 -8.93
N VAL A 50 7.62 -2.34 -10.10
CA VAL A 50 7.91 -3.26 -11.24
C VAL A 50 8.87 -4.39 -10.86
N SER A 51 9.85 -4.13 -9.99
CA SER A 51 10.83 -5.11 -9.49
C SER A 51 10.49 -5.66 -8.10
N GLU A 52 9.32 -5.30 -7.55
CA GLU A 52 8.95 -5.60 -6.17
C GLU A 52 7.67 -6.44 -6.12
N ARG A 53 7.62 -7.41 -5.21
CA ARG A 53 6.42 -8.17 -4.89
C ARG A 53 5.72 -7.57 -3.69
N ARG A 54 4.39 -7.70 -3.65
CA ARG A 54 3.57 -7.39 -2.48
C ARG A 54 3.72 -8.46 -1.40
N PHE A 55 4.07 -8.03 -0.19
CA PHE A 55 4.06 -8.85 1.02
C PHE A 55 3.09 -8.26 2.04
N VAL A 56 2.41 -9.13 2.78
CA VAL A 56 1.47 -8.72 3.83
C VAL A 56 1.89 -9.40 5.12
N PHE A 57 2.15 -8.61 6.17
CA PHE A 57 2.55 -9.09 7.48
C PHE A 57 1.51 -8.74 8.53
N ARG A 58 1.33 -9.65 9.49
CA ARG A 58 0.76 -9.37 10.79
C ARG A 58 1.89 -9.01 11.75
N ALA A 59 1.73 -7.86 12.43
CA ALA A 59 2.60 -7.45 13.53
C ALA A 59 1.70 -7.10 14.73
N GLY A 60 1.52 -8.03 15.65
CA GLY A 60 0.55 -7.90 16.74
C GLY A 60 -0.89 -7.65 16.23
N ARG A 61 -1.38 -6.41 16.42
CA ARG A 61 -2.72 -5.94 15.98
C ARG A 61 -2.73 -5.27 14.60
N MET A 62 -1.56 -5.11 13.96
CA MET A 62 -1.42 -4.40 12.70
C MET A 62 -1.45 -5.36 11.50
N ARG A 63 -2.08 -4.92 10.40
CA ARG A 63 -1.88 -5.49 9.07
C ARG A 63 -1.01 -4.53 8.27
N ILE A 64 0.20 -4.96 7.94
CA ILE A 64 1.19 -4.16 7.23
C ILE A 64 1.33 -4.74 5.83
N THR A 65 1.16 -3.91 4.82
CA THR A 65 1.41 -4.27 3.42
C THR A 65 2.64 -3.51 2.97
N VAL A 66 3.63 -4.21 2.44
CA VAL A 66 4.85 -3.62 1.90
C VAL A 66 5.12 -4.20 0.51
N TRP A 67 5.79 -3.40 -0.32
CA TRP A 67 6.35 -3.84 -1.59
C TRP A 67 7.86 -3.94 -1.41
N ALA A 68 8.43 -5.07 -1.84
CA ALA A 68 9.85 -5.33 -1.69
C ALA A 68 10.36 -6.32 -2.74
N THR A 69 11.66 -6.27 -3.02
CA THR A 69 12.33 -7.18 -3.97
C THR A 69 12.40 -8.62 -3.47
N GLY A 70 12.28 -8.85 -2.15
CA GLY A 70 12.31 -10.19 -1.57
C GLY A 70 11.87 -10.22 -0.11
N PRO A 71 11.79 -11.43 0.49
CA PRO A 71 11.23 -11.61 1.84
C PRO A 71 12.02 -10.89 2.93
N THR A 72 13.35 -10.87 2.84
CA THR A 72 14.22 -10.21 3.84
C THR A 72 14.01 -8.70 3.86
N THR A 73 14.00 -8.07 2.68
CA THR A 73 13.75 -6.63 2.54
C THR A 73 12.30 -6.29 2.92
N ALA A 74 11.35 -7.19 2.65
CA ALA A 74 9.97 -7.05 3.08
C ALA A 74 9.81 -7.04 4.61
N LYS A 75 10.49 -7.96 5.32
CA LYS A 75 10.47 -8.00 6.79
C LYS A 75 11.03 -6.73 7.41
N ALA A 76 12.18 -6.25 6.93
CA ALA A 76 12.78 -5.00 7.40
C ALA A 76 11.85 -3.79 7.20
N LYS A 77 11.25 -3.66 6.00
CA LYS A 77 10.25 -2.61 5.72
C LYS A 77 9.03 -2.72 6.64
N ALA A 78 8.58 -3.94 6.94
CA ALA A 78 7.43 -4.16 7.82
C ALA A 78 7.72 -3.84 9.30
N GLU A 79 8.92 -4.14 9.79
CA GLU A 79 9.39 -3.73 11.12
C GLU A 79 9.45 -2.22 11.27
N MET A 80 10.05 -1.52 10.29
CA MET A 80 10.09 -0.05 10.29
C MET A 80 8.69 0.58 10.31
N GLU A 81 7.76 0.04 9.54
CA GLU A 81 6.37 0.51 9.52
C GLU A 81 5.65 0.25 10.85
N ALA A 82 5.90 -0.90 11.48
CA ALA A 82 5.34 -1.24 12.78
C ALA A 82 5.86 -0.29 13.87
N ASP A 83 7.16 0.02 13.86
CA ASP A 83 7.78 1.00 14.74
C ASP A 83 7.18 2.40 14.54
N PHE A 84 7.07 2.85 13.30
CA PHE A 84 6.50 4.15 12.96
C PHE A 84 5.05 4.29 13.47
N ARG A 85 4.20 3.29 13.22
CA ARG A 85 2.80 3.31 13.69
C ARG A 85 2.68 3.25 15.20
N THR A 86 3.55 2.49 15.85
CA THR A 86 3.61 2.36 17.30
C THR A 86 3.99 3.67 17.95
N ALA A 87 5.05 4.33 17.46
CA ALA A 87 5.47 5.65 17.91
C ALA A 87 4.36 6.70 17.68
N LYS A 88 3.75 6.71 16.48
CA LYS A 88 2.67 7.64 16.14
C LYS A 88 1.43 7.49 17.03
N LYS A 89 1.13 6.27 17.48
CA LYS A 89 -0.03 5.97 18.34
C LYS A 89 0.30 5.95 19.84
N GLY A 90 1.56 6.18 20.22
CA GLY A 90 2.01 6.07 21.61
C GLY A 90 1.91 4.65 22.18
N TRP A 91 1.94 3.62 21.34
CA TRP A 91 1.89 2.23 21.79
C TRP A 91 3.29 1.75 22.23
N PRO A 92 3.38 0.77 23.15
CA PRO A 92 4.67 0.21 23.54
C PRO A 92 5.24 -0.68 22.42
N LYS A 93 6.53 -0.50 22.11
CA LYS A 93 7.28 -1.40 21.23
C LYS A 93 7.60 -2.71 21.99
N PRO A 94 7.43 -3.90 21.38
CA PRO A 94 7.79 -5.16 22.02
C PRO A 94 9.31 -5.24 22.28
N LYS A 95 9.71 -5.64 23.50
CA LYS A 95 11.13 -5.78 23.88
C LYS A 95 11.89 -6.82 23.05
N ALA A 96 11.20 -7.89 22.63
CA ALA A 96 11.75 -8.96 21.80
C ALA A 96 11.68 -8.66 20.28
N GLY A 97 11.31 -7.44 19.87
CA GLY A 97 11.06 -7.10 18.48
C GLY A 97 9.69 -7.57 17.96
N TRP A 98 9.40 -7.23 16.70
CA TRP A 98 8.12 -7.56 16.08
C TRP A 98 8.08 -9.02 15.64
N GLN A 99 7.09 -9.77 16.13
CA GLN A 99 6.76 -11.08 15.59
C GLN A 99 5.99 -10.90 14.28
N LEU A 100 6.71 -10.85 13.16
CA LEU A 100 6.14 -10.71 11.83
C LEU A 100 5.71 -12.07 11.27
N GLN A 101 4.41 -12.24 11.08
CA GLN A 101 3.84 -13.40 10.38
C GLN A 101 3.37 -12.97 9.00
N GLU A 102 3.92 -13.56 7.94
CA GLU A 102 3.41 -13.33 6.59
C GLU A 102 2.01 -13.95 6.45
N ILE A 103 1.06 -13.18 5.93
CA ILE A 103 -0.31 -13.62 5.64
C ILE A 103 -0.45 -13.65 4.11
N LYS A 104 -0.88 -14.79 3.58
CA LYS A 104 -1.24 -14.94 2.16
C LYS A 104 -2.59 -14.30 1.87
#